data_AF-A0A969BIS0-F1
#
_entry.id   AF-A0A969BIS0-F1
#
_cell.length_a   1.000
_cell.length_b   1.000
_cell.length_c   1.000
_cell.angle_alpha   90.00
_cell.angle_beta   90.00
_cell.angle_gamma   90.00
#
_symmetry.space_group_name_H-M   'P 1'
#
loop_
_entity.id
_entity.type
_entity.pdbx_description
1 polymer ?
#
loop_
_entity_poly.entity_id
_entity_poly.type
_entity_poly.pdbx_seq_one_letter_code
_entity_poly.pdbx_strand_id
1 'polypeptide(L)'
;MMRKQQLRGKRGVVLTSEGWQRLQETQRESESRENFGVPYTIEALSDRTHLDPATVSKVLHREVGVDRRTLERFFHAFGLGLCKTDYTKPDVVPKNPQEFSDYKKNQTWQNWGDAPDVSVFYGRTQELHILQQWILDEHCRLITLIGIGGIGKTTLSVKLAQQLVEQFDYLIWLSLRNAPPPLEVLATGVQFLSNGEETDLPKDISYRINCLLKYLQNKRCLLILDNIDTIFFEGNYAGSYLEGYEGYGEVFRKIGETSHQSCLLLTSREKPKRSCRH
;
A
#
# COMPACT_ATOMS: atom_id res chain seq x y z
N MET A 1 -12.84 14.43 -42.46
CA MET A 1 -12.51 13.01 -42.69
C MET A 1 -11.25 12.69 -41.90
N MET A 2 -11.37 12.11 -40.71
CA MET A 2 -10.29 11.36 -40.03
C MET A 2 -10.94 10.40 -39.03
N ARG A 3 -10.38 9.19 -38.98
CA ARG A 3 -11.00 7.92 -38.55
C ARG A 3 -11.28 7.86 -37.04
N LYS A 4 -12.52 7.50 -36.68
CA LYS A 4 -12.85 6.90 -35.38
C LYS A 4 -12.16 5.53 -35.29
N GLN A 5 -11.08 5.40 -34.52
CA GLN A 5 -10.62 4.10 -34.07
C GLN A 5 -11.57 3.60 -32.97
N GLN A 6 -12.34 2.57 -33.32
CA GLN A 6 -13.22 1.84 -32.43
C GLN A 6 -12.41 1.16 -31.32
N LEU A 7 -12.58 1.59 -30.06
CA LEU A 7 -12.21 0.80 -28.88
C LEU A 7 -13.18 -0.38 -28.77
N ARG A 8 -12.82 -1.52 -29.36
CA ARG A 8 -13.54 -2.78 -29.21
C ARG A 8 -13.20 -3.42 -27.86
N GLY A 9 -14.21 -3.65 -27.00
CA GLY A 9 -14.22 -4.84 -26.12
C GLY A 9 -14.41 -4.71 -24.59
N LYS A 10 -15.23 -3.80 -24.05
CA LYS A 10 -15.63 -3.82 -22.61
C LYS A 10 -16.65 -4.93 -22.30
N ARG A 11 -16.22 -6.19 -22.09
CA ARG A 11 -17.11 -7.33 -21.74
C ARG A 11 -16.56 -8.36 -20.71
N GLY A 12 -15.53 -8.01 -19.93
CA GLY A 12 -14.96 -8.90 -18.91
C GLY A 12 -15.54 -8.71 -17.51
N VAL A 13 -15.09 -9.52 -16.55
CA VAL A 13 -15.21 -9.40 -15.10
C VAL A 13 -13.80 -9.48 -14.48
N VAL A 14 -13.60 -8.83 -13.34
CA VAL A 14 -12.35 -8.82 -12.58
C VAL A 14 -12.59 -9.30 -11.16
N LEU A 15 -11.58 -9.88 -10.50
CA LEU A 15 -11.70 -10.30 -9.11
C LEU A 15 -11.85 -9.09 -8.16
N THR A 16 -12.81 -9.20 -7.25
CA THR A 16 -12.90 -8.31 -6.08
C THR A 16 -11.75 -8.61 -5.12
N SER A 17 -11.52 -7.73 -4.14
CA SER A 17 -10.50 -7.95 -3.12
C SER A 17 -10.78 -9.21 -2.29
N GLU A 18 -12.06 -9.48 -1.97
CA GLU A 18 -12.50 -10.69 -1.27
C GLU A 18 -12.24 -11.96 -2.11
N GLY A 19 -12.63 -11.95 -3.39
CA GLY A 19 -12.38 -13.08 -4.29
C GLY A 19 -10.89 -13.35 -4.49
N TRP A 20 -10.09 -12.29 -4.55
CA TRP A 20 -8.63 -12.41 -4.64
C TRP A 20 -8.01 -13.02 -3.39
N GLN A 21 -8.44 -12.61 -2.20
CA GLN A 21 -7.96 -13.18 -0.93
C GLN A 21 -8.27 -14.68 -0.83
N ARG A 22 -9.52 -15.07 -1.12
CA ARG A 22 -9.92 -16.48 -1.12
C ARG A 22 -9.07 -17.32 -2.06
N LEU A 23 -8.84 -16.80 -3.27
CA LEU A 23 -8.00 -17.50 -4.25
C LEU A 23 -6.54 -17.63 -3.78
N GLN A 24 -5.94 -16.58 -3.22
CA GLN A 24 -4.57 -16.62 -2.71
C GLN A 24 -4.39 -17.58 -1.54
N GLU A 25 -5.35 -17.64 -0.61
CA GLU A 25 -5.29 -18.53 0.54
C GLU A 25 -5.29 -19.99 0.09
N THR A 26 -6.21 -20.36 -0.81
CA THR A 26 -6.28 -21.74 -1.32
C THR A 26 -5.11 -22.08 -2.25
N GLN A 27 -4.58 -21.12 -3.02
CA GLN A 27 -3.33 -21.30 -3.75
C GLN A 27 -2.18 -21.65 -2.82
N ARG A 28 -2.01 -20.89 -1.73
CA ARG A 28 -0.94 -21.12 -0.74
C ARG A 28 -1.08 -22.48 -0.05
N GLU A 29 -2.30 -22.88 0.32
CA GLU A 29 -2.55 -24.21 0.87
C GLU A 29 -2.17 -25.31 -0.14
N SER A 30 -2.55 -25.13 -1.41
CA SER A 30 -2.20 -26.06 -2.48
C SER A 30 -0.69 -26.10 -2.72
N GLU A 31 0.01 -24.97 -2.71
CA GLU A 31 1.47 -24.90 -2.85
C GLU A 31 2.16 -25.68 -1.74
N SER A 32 1.71 -25.53 -0.49
CA SER A 32 2.24 -26.27 0.65
C SER A 32 1.98 -27.78 0.56
N ARG A 33 0.82 -28.20 0.04
CA ARG A 33 0.43 -29.62 -0.01
C ARG A 33 0.98 -30.34 -1.23
N GLU A 34 1.03 -29.68 -2.37
CA GLU A 34 1.21 -30.30 -3.69
C GLU A 34 2.45 -29.78 -4.43
N ASN A 35 2.97 -28.60 -4.10
CA ASN A 35 4.09 -27.98 -4.80
C ASN A 35 5.31 -27.74 -3.91
N PHE A 36 5.49 -28.55 -2.86
CA PHE A 36 6.61 -28.48 -1.91
C PHE A 36 6.81 -27.09 -1.26
N GLY A 37 5.74 -26.30 -1.13
CA GLY A 37 5.77 -24.94 -0.61
C GLY A 37 6.34 -23.90 -1.59
N VAL A 38 6.58 -24.27 -2.85
CA VAL A 38 7.05 -23.35 -3.89
C VAL A 38 5.85 -22.65 -4.54
N PRO A 39 5.91 -21.33 -4.79
CA PRO A 39 4.87 -20.62 -5.53
C PRO A 39 4.66 -21.18 -6.94
N TYR A 40 3.42 -21.27 -7.39
CA TYR A 40 3.16 -21.70 -8.76
C TYR A 40 3.65 -20.67 -9.79
N THR A 41 4.34 -21.13 -10.84
CA THR A 41 4.66 -20.31 -12.01
C THR A 41 3.41 -20.08 -12.87
N ILE A 42 3.47 -19.11 -13.80
CA ILE A 42 2.36 -18.88 -14.74
C ILE A 42 2.11 -20.14 -15.58
N GLU A 43 3.16 -20.85 -15.98
CA GLU A 43 3.10 -22.10 -16.74
C GLU A 43 2.42 -23.21 -15.93
N ALA A 44 2.81 -23.38 -14.65
CA ALA A 44 2.18 -24.37 -13.77
C ALA A 44 0.69 -24.06 -13.52
N LEU A 45 0.35 -22.78 -13.37
CA LEU A 45 -1.05 -22.33 -13.25
C LEU A 45 -1.83 -22.51 -14.55
N SER A 46 -1.20 -22.28 -15.70
CA SER A 46 -1.78 -22.52 -17.02
C SER A 46 -2.15 -24.00 -17.17
N ASP A 47 -1.22 -24.90 -16.84
CA ASP A 47 -1.45 -26.34 -16.91
C ASP A 47 -2.58 -26.77 -15.97
N ARG A 48 -2.58 -26.26 -14.74
CA ARG A 48 -3.58 -26.60 -13.71
C ARG A 48 -4.97 -26.07 -14.01
N THR A 49 -5.07 -24.84 -14.54
CA THR A 49 -6.36 -24.18 -14.81
C THR A 49 -6.90 -24.47 -16.21
N HIS A 50 -6.07 -25.07 -17.08
CA HIS A 50 -6.32 -25.23 -18.52
C HIS A 50 -6.68 -23.91 -19.21
N LEU A 51 -6.00 -22.84 -18.80
CA LEU A 51 -6.11 -21.50 -19.37
C LEU A 51 -4.77 -21.15 -20.01
N ASP A 52 -4.82 -20.34 -21.07
CA ASP A 52 -3.61 -19.82 -21.69
C ASP A 52 -2.77 -18.98 -20.69
N PRO A 53 -1.44 -19.06 -20.71
CA PRO A 53 -0.55 -18.30 -19.81
C PRO A 53 -0.84 -16.78 -19.76
N ALA A 54 -1.18 -16.16 -20.88
CA ALA A 54 -1.51 -14.74 -20.90
C ALA A 54 -2.87 -14.46 -20.22
N THR A 55 -3.78 -15.42 -20.22
CA THR A 55 -5.06 -15.33 -19.50
C THR A 55 -4.87 -15.53 -18.00
N VAL A 56 -4.02 -16.48 -17.60
CA VAL A 56 -3.60 -16.65 -16.20
C VAL A 56 -2.97 -15.36 -15.67
N SER A 57 -2.04 -14.78 -16.44
CA SER A 57 -1.42 -13.50 -16.09
C SER A 57 -2.46 -12.40 -15.89
N LYS A 58 -3.47 -12.26 -16.77
CA LYS A 58 -4.56 -11.27 -16.60
C LYS A 58 -5.35 -11.47 -15.32
N VAL A 59 -5.64 -12.71 -14.92
CA VAL A 59 -6.35 -13.01 -13.68
C VAL A 59 -5.51 -12.62 -12.46
N LEU A 60 -4.21 -12.96 -12.45
CA LEU A 60 -3.31 -12.68 -11.33
C LEU A 60 -3.03 -11.18 -11.15
N HIS A 61 -2.88 -10.44 -12.25
CA HIS A 61 -2.56 -9.01 -12.20
C HIS A 61 -3.80 -8.13 -11.99
N ARG A 62 -5.02 -8.66 -12.16
CA ARG A 62 -6.30 -7.93 -12.02
C ARG A 62 -6.44 -6.70 -12.94
N GLU A 63 -5.56 -6.53 -13.93
CA GLU A 63 -5.48 -5.35 -14.81
C GLU A 63 -6.56 -5.32 -15.90
N VAL A 64 -6.97 -6.49 -16.41
CA VAL A 64 -7.89 -6.62 -17.54
C VAL A 64 -9.00 -7.59 -17.21
N GLY A 65 -10.24 -7.19 -17.47
CA GLY A 65 -11.41 -8.06 -17.30
C GLY A 65 -11.33 -9.31 -18.17
N VAL A 66 -11.47 -10.47 -17.56
CA VAL A 66 -11.58 -11.78 -18.23
C VAL A 66 -13.04 -12.23 -18.25
N ASP A 67 -13.44 -13.20 -19.07
CA ASP A 67 -14.82 -13.68 -18.96
C ASP A 67 -15.06 -14.40 -17.62
N ARG A 68 -16.33 -14.48 -17.17
CA ARG A 68 -16.67 -15.13 -15.89
C ARG A 68 -16.29 -16.61 -15.86
N ARG A 69 -16.37 -17.32 -16.98
CA ARG A 69 -16.02 -18.75 -17.06
C ARG A 69 -14.53 -18.95 -16.83
N THR A 70 -13.69 -17.99 -17.19
CA THR A 70 -12.26 -17.97 -16.91
C THR A 70 -12.01 -17.96 -15.41
N LEU A 71 -12.69 -17.09 -14.65
CA LEU A 71 -12.59 -17.08 -13.19
C LEU A 71 -13.16 -18.36 -12.56
N GLU A 72 -14.24 -18.92 -13.10
CA GLU A 72 -14.81 -20.20 -12.63
C GLU A 72 -13.80 -21.34 -12.80
N ARG A 73 -13.15 -21.46 -13.97
CA ARG A 73 -12.11 -22.47 -14.21
C ARG A 73 -10.91 -22.28 -13.29
N PHE A 74 -10.52 -21.02 -13.06
CA PHE A 74 -9.41 -20.70 -12.19
C PHE A 74 -9.70 -21.09 -10.74
N PHE A 75 -10.88 -20.74 -10.19
CA PHE A 75 -11.28 -21.09 -8.83
C PHE A 75 -11.44 -22.61 -8.67
N HIS A 76 -12.04 -23.26 -9.65
CA HIS A 76 -12.24 -24.71 -9.62
C HIS A 76 -10.91 -25.49 -9.61
N ALA A 77 -9.87 -24.97 -10.25
CA ALA A 77 -8.53 -25.59 -10.22
C ALA A 77 -7.92 -25.66 -8.81
N PHE A 78 -8.45 -24.87 -7.87
CA PHE A 78 -8.09 -24.87 -6.46
C PHE A 78 -9.21 -25.42 -5.57
N GLY A 79 -10.23 -26.07 -6.14
CA GLY A 79 -11.35 -26.64 -5.37
C GLY A 79 -12.32 -25.58 -4.82
N LEU A 80 -12.27 -24.34 -5.31
CA LEU A 80 -13.18 -23.27 -4.92
C LEU A 80 -14.37 -23.17 -5.88
N GLY A 81 -15.54 -22.88 -5.32
CA GLY A 81 -16.68 -22.36 -6.08
C GLY A 81 -16.59 -20.84 -6.22
N LEU A 82 -16.81 -20.32 -7.43
CA LEU A 82 -16.89 -18.87 -7.67
C LEU A 82 -18.25 -18.33 -7.24
N CYS A 83 -18.26 -17.42 -6.27
CA CYS A 83 -19.42 -16.72 -5.74
C CYS A 83 -19.57 -15.33 -6.37
N LYS A 84 -20.75 -14.72 -6.22
CA LYS A 84 -21.03 -13.38 -6.78
C LYS A 84 -20.22 -12.26 -6.12
N THR A 85 -19.76 -12.46 -4.88
CA THR A 85 -18.90 -11.50 -4.18
C THR A 85 -17.46 -11.53 -4.69
N ASP A 86 -17.05 -12.58 -5.40
CA ASP A 86 -15.66 -12.78 -5.83
C ASP A 86 -15.27 -11.98 -7.08
N TYR A 87 -16.23 -11.45 -7.85
CA TYR A 87 -15.94 -10.73 -9.09
C TYR A 87 -16.91 -9.58 -9.37
N THR A 88 -16.44 -8.61 -10.14
CA THR A 88 -17.23 -7.45 -10.58
C THR A 88 -17.03 -7.14 -12.07
N LYS A 89 -17.98 -6.46 -12.71
CA LYS A 89 -17.81 -6.00 -14.10
C LYS A 89 -17.05 -4.67 -14.10
N PRO A 90 -15.99 -4.51 -14.92
CA PRO A 90 -15.42 -3.20 -15.21
C PRO A 90 -16.44 -2.44 -16.08
N ASP A 91 -17.09 -1.45 -15.47
CA ASP A 91 -18.06 -0.50 -16.05
C ASP A 91 -19.33 -1.08 -16.70
N VAL A 92 -20.38 -1.20 -15.91
CA VAL A 92 -21.75 -0.94 -16.41
C VAL A 92 -22.13 0.44 -15.90
N VAL A 93 -22.21 1.43 -16.78
CA VAL A 93 -22.86 2.72 -16.48
C VAL A 93 -24.32 2.40 -16.12
N PRO A 94 -24.81 2.65 -14.90
CA PRO A 94 -26.18 2.32 -14.54
C PRO A 94 -27.14 3.34 -15.15
N LYS A 95 -28.26 2.86 -15.67
CA LYS A 95 -29.35 3.66 -16.27
C LYS A 95 -30.27 4.33 -15.24
N ASN A 96 -29.90 4.40 -13.96
CA ASN A 96 -30.80 4.96 -12.95
C ASN A 96 -30.05 5.84 -11.91
N PRO A 97 -30.40 7.14 -11.76
CA PRO A 97 -29.75 8.06 -10.82
C PRO A 97 -29.99 7.78 -9.33
N GLN A 98 -30.80 6.79 -8.97
CA GLN A 98 -31.22 6.53 -7.58
C GLN A 98 -30.47 5.38 -6.86
N GLU A 99 -29.57 4.66 -7.54
CA GLU A 99 -28.67 3.65 -6.92
C GLU A 99 -27.29 4.26 -6.57
N PHE A 100 -27.27 5.49 -6.04
CA PHE A 100 -26.08 6.33 -5.94
C PHE A 100 -25.36 6.31 -4.58
N SER A 101 -25.63 5.36 -3.68
CA SER A 101 -24.98 5.33 -2.37
C SER A 101 -23.80 4.36 -2.23
N ASP A 102 -23.70 3.29 -3.03
CA ASP A 102 -22.85 2.14 -2.65
C ASP A 102 -21.70 1.80 -3.63
N TYR A 103 -21.45 2.61 -4.66
CA TYR A 103 -20.41 2.31 -5.68
C TYR A 103 -19.45 3.46 -6.01
N LYS A 104 -19.16 4.35 -5.06
CA LYS A 104 -17.92 5.14 -5.13
C LYS A 104 -16.76 4.23 -4.75
N LYS A 105 -16.04 3.67 -5.74
CA LYS A 105 -14.63 3.34 -5.50
C LYS A 105 -13.94 4.68 -5.15
N ASN A 106 -13.62 4.89 -3.88
CA ASN A 106 -12.82 6.05 -3.49
C ASN A 106 -11.47 5.93 -4.22
N GLN A 107 -11.17 6.88 -5.10
CA GLN A 107 -9.86 6.96 -5.73
C GLN A 107 -8.85 7.34 -4.64
N THR A 108 -7.83 6.50 -4.45
CA THR A 108 -6.69 6.80 -3.57
C THR A 108 -5.78 7.81 -4.23
N TRP A 109 -5.51 8.91 -3.54
CA TRP A 109 -4.53 9.90 -3.94
C TRP A 109 -3.14 9.39 -3.61
N GLN A 110 -2.22 9.40 -4.58
CA GLN A 110 -0.89 8.79 -4.43
C GLN A 110 0.21 9.80 -4.77
N ASN A 111 1.25 9.84 -3.94
CA ASN A 111 2.51 10.51 -4.22
C ASN A 111 3.66 9.57 -3.88
N TRP A 112 4.33 9.07 -4.91
CA TRP A 112 5.42 8.11 -4.77
C TRP A 112 6.80 8.76 -4.65
N GLY A 113 6.92 10.09 -4.83
CA GLY A 113 8.22 10.78 -4.81
C GLY A 113 9.27 10.07 -5.67
N ASP A 114 10.45 9.84 -5.08
CA ASP A 114 11.57 9.10 -5.69
C ASP A 114 11.57 7.60 -5.34
N ALA A 115 10.41 7.00 -5.04
CA ALA A 115 10.32 5.59 -4.70
C ALA A 115 10.88 4.71 -5.84
N PRO A 116 11.72 3.69 -5.53
CA PRO A 116 12.29 2.82 -6.56
C PRO A 116 11.21 1.95 -7.22
N ASP A 117 11.44 1.58 -8.48
CA ASP A 117 10.63 0.54 -9.13
C ASP A 117 10.84 -0.82 -8.43
N VAL A 118 9.74 -1.48 -8.11
CA VAL A 118 9.68 -2.79 -7.45
C VAL A 118 8.85 -3.79 -8.26
N SER A 119 8.75 -3.58 -9.57
CA SER A 119 8.16 -4.50 -10.55
C SER A 119 8.72 -5.92 -10.39
N VAL A 120 10.02 -6.04 -10.12
CA VAL A 120 10.69 -7.29 -9.76
C VAL A 120 10.88 -7.35 -8.24
N PHE A 121 10.16 -8.27 -7.57
CA PHE A 121 10.22 -8.45 -6.11
C PHE A 121 10.21 -9.94 -5.76
N TYR A 122 11.18 -10.39 -4.97
CA TYR A 122 11.34 -11.80 -4.59
C TYR A 122 11.36 -11.98 -3.07
N GLY A 123 10.68 -13.03 -2.60
CA GLY A 123 10.61 -13.37 -1.18
C GLY A 123 9.87 -12.32 -0.35
N ARG A 124 10.17 -12.26 0.95
CA ARG A 124 9.58 -11.31 1.93
C ARG A 124 8.06 -11.38 2.11
N THR A 125 7.43 -12.44 1.65
CA THR A 125 5.97 -12.63 1.74
C THR A 125 5.50 -12.67 3.19
N GLN A 126 6.29 -13.25 4.09
CA GLN A 126 5.96 -13.30 5.51
C GLN A 126 5.97 -11.91 6.14
N GLU A 127 7.02 -11.12 5.88
CA GLU A 127 7.10 -9.74 6.38
C GLU A 127 6.00 -8.86 5.79
N LEU A 128 5.67 -9.01 4.50
CA LEU A 128 4.52 -8.33 3.90
C LEU A 128 3.22 -8.68 4.61
N HIS A 129 2.98 -9.96 4.89
CA HIS A 129 1.76 -10.40 5.56
C HIS A 129 1.66 -9.85 6.99
N ILE A 130 2.76 -9.89 7.76
CA ILE A 130 2.83 -9.31 9.11
C ILE A 130 2.52 -7.80 9.05
N LEU A 131 3.11 -7.08 8.09
CA LEU A 131 2.88 -5.65 7.96
C LEU A 131 1.44 -5.32 7.54
N GLN A 132 0.84 -6.12 6.65
CA GLN A 132 -0.57 -5.96 6.30
C GLN A 132 -1.46 -6.18 7.51
N GLN A 133 -1.22 -7.23 8.30
CA GLN A 133 -1.98 -7.51 9.52
C GLN A 133 -1.86 -6.36 10.53
N TRP A 134 -0.64 -5.89 10.81
CA TRP A 134 -0.43 -4.76 11.72
C TRP A 134 -1.16 -3.50 11.27
N ILE A 135 -1.18 -3.21 9.97
CA ILE A 135 -1.78 -1.99 9.42
C ILE A 135 -3.30 -2.10 9.31
N LEU A 136 -3.80 -3.20 8.76
CA LEU A 136 -5.20 -3.36 8.39
C LEU A 136 -6.04 -3.87 9.56
N ASP A 137 -5.55 -4.85 10.31
CA ASP A 137 -6.34 -5.56 11.30
C ASP A 137 -6.07 -5.02 12.72
N GLU A 138 -4.81 -4.77 13.05
CA GLU A 138 -4.41 -4.25 14.38
C GLU A 138 -4.41 -2.71 14.44
N HIS A 139 -4.62 -2.05 13.30
CA HIS A 139 -4.67 -0.59 13.18
C HIS A 139 -3.46 0.12 13.81
N CYS A 140 -2.26 -0.45 13.64
CA CYS A 140 -1.02 0.15 14.11
C CYS A 140 -0.80 1.50 13.42
N ARG A 141 -0.64 2.55 14.23
CA ARG A 141 -0.44 3.94 13.75
C ARG A 141 1.00 4.27 13.39
N LEU A 142 1.96 3.56 13.98
CA LEU A 142 3.39 3.77 13.78
C LEU A 142 4.10 2.42 13.73
N ILE A 143 4.75 2.14 12.61
CA ILE A 143 5.54 0.94 12.38
C ILE A 143 6.95 1.36 11.93
N THR A 144 7.99 0.67 12.41
CA THR A 144 9.37 0.91 11.97
C THR A 144 9.99 -0.39 11.46
N LEU A 145 10.38 -0.40 10.19
CA LEU A 145 11.18 -1.44 9.57
C LEU A 145 12.64 -1.21 9.92
N ILE A 146 13.21 -2.08 10.75
CA ILE A 146 14.62 -2.01 11.18
C ILE A 146 15.39 -3.16 10.55
N GLY A 147 16.59 -2.88 10.07
CA GLY A 147 17.48 -3.91 9.55
C GLY A 147 18.74 -3.34 8.93
N ILE A 148 19.70 -4.21 8.62
CA ILE A 148 20.99 -3.81 8.04
C ILE A 148 20.83 -3.09 6.68
N GLY A 149 21.87 -2.37 6.26
CA GLY A 149 21.93 -1.75 4.94
C GLY A 149 21.79 -2.79 3.82
N GLY A 150 21.13 -2.43 2.71
CA GLY A 150 20.96 -3.32 1.55
C GLY A 150 19.95 -4.46 1.72
N ILE A 151 19.37 -4.66 2.90
CA ILE A 151 18.46 -5.80 3.19
C ILE A 151 17.09 -5.72 2.48
N GLY A 152 16.81 -4.61 1.79
CA GLY A 152 15.57 -4.43 1.03
C GLY A 152 14.41 -3.72 1.76
N LYS A 153 14.66 -2.99 2.85
CA LYS A 153 13.59 -2.27 3.60
C LYS A 153 12.81 -1.29 2.73
N THR A 154 13.51 -0.48 1.93
CA THR A 154 12.89 0.47 0.99
C THR A 154 11.98 -0.28 0.03
N THR A 155 12.50 -1.31 -0.65
CA THR A 155 11.76 -2.15 -1.58
C THR A 155 10.52 -2.78 -0.93
N LEU A 156 10.66 -3.29 0.30
CA LEU A 156 9.56 -3.87 1.08
C LEU A 156 8.48 -2.83 1.38
N SER A 157 8.87 -1.61 1.80
CA SER A 157 7.92 -0.53 2.09
C SER A 157 7.12 -0.12 0.85
N VAL A 158 7.77 -0.02 -0.32
CA VAL A 158 7.10 0.32 -1.59
C VAL A 158 6.18 -0.82 -2.02
N LYS A 159 6.64 -2.08 -1.93
CA LYS A 159 5.81 -3.23 -2.32
C LYS A 159 4.56 -3.36 -1.45
N LEU A 160 4.70 -3.16 -0.15
CA LEU A 160 3.59 -3.11 0.79
C LEU A 160 2.61 -2.00 0.41
N ALA A 161 3.12 -0.79 0.18
CA ALA A 161 2.32 0.37 -0.21
C ALA A 161 1.49 0.09 -1.47
N GLN A 162 2.10 -0.52 -2.50
CA GLN A 162 1.40 -0.89 -3.74
C GLN A 162 0.25 -1.88 -3.48
N GLN A 163 0.42 -2.81 -2.55
CA GLN A 163 -0.62 -3.77 -2.18
C GLN A 163 -1.75 -3.15 -1.34
N LEU A 164 -1.45 -2.04 -0.66
CA LEU A 164 -2.37 -1.36 0.26
C LEU A 164 -3.07 -0.14 -0.35
N VAL A 165 -2.77 0.25 -1.60
CA VAL A 165 -3.34 1.45 -2.24
C VAL A 165 -4.85 1.56 -2.03
N GLU A 166 -5.61 0.52 -2.38
CA GLU A 166 -7.08 0.56 -2.31
C GLU A 166 -7.65 0.64 -0.87
N GLN A 167 -6.81 0.52 0.16
CA GLN A 167 -7.20 0.55 1.58
C GLN A 167 -7.06 1.93 2.24
N PHE A 168 -6.55 2.91 1.50
CA PHE A 168 -6.27 4.25 2.00
C PHE A 168 -6.87 5.32 1.07
N ASP A 169 -7.26 6.46 1.64
CA ASP A 169 -7.67 7.64 0.88
C ASP A 169 -6.45 8.34 0.28
N TYR A 170 -5.33 8.34 1.02
CA TYR A 170 -4.07 8.98 0.63
C TYR A 170 -2.88 8.06 0.92
N LEU A 171 -1.94 8.02 0.00
CA LEU A 171 -0.67 7.33 0.14
C LEU A 171 0.45 8.26 -0.27
N ILE A 172 1.39 8.50 0.64
CA ILE A 172 2.56 9.31 0.36
C ILE A 172 3.84 8.61 0.81
N TRP A 173 4.81 8.54 -0.09
CA TRP A 173 6.15 8.04 0.16
C TRP A 173 7.15 9.19 0.06
N LEU A 174 7.95 9.39 1.12
CA LEU A 174 8.94 10.46 1.21
C LEU A 174 10.30 9.87 1.57
N SER A 175 11.32 10.28 0.84
CA SER A 175 12.71 9.94 1.16
C SER A 175 13.30 10.95 2.13
N LEU A 176 13.94 10.46 3.19
CA LEU A 176 14.77 11.28 4.09
C LEU A 176 16.26 11.21 3.71
N ARG A 177 16.65 10.61 2.57
CA ARG A 177 18.07 10.40 2.21
C ARG A 177 18.95 11.64 2.25
N ASN A 178 18.39 12.81 1.98
CA ASN A 178 19.10 14.09 2.00
C ASN A 178 18.88 14.87 3.30
N ALA A 179 18.40 14.20 4.35
CA ALA A 179 18.02 14.78 5.64
C ALA A 179 17.18 16.06 5.48
N PRO A 180 15.98 16.01 4.88
CA PRO A 180 15.12 17.19 4.81
C PRO A 180 14.73 17.63 6.24
N PRO A 181 14.67 18.94 6.55
CA PRO A 181 14.19 19.42 7.84
C PRO A 181 12.75 18.98 8.13
N PRO A 182 12.39 18.73 9.40
CA PRO A 182 11.06 18.22 9.77
C PRO A 182 9.92 19.15 9.32
N LEU A 183 10.14 20.47 9.34
CA LEU A 183 9.16 21.44 8.84
C LEU A 183 8.84 21.25 7.35
N GLU A 184 9.81 20.89 6.52
CA GLU A 184 9.61 20.67 5.07
C GLU A 184 8.84 19.37 4.80
N VAL A 185 9.15 18.30 5.53
CA VAL A 185 8.41 17.03 5.43
C VAL A 185 6.97 17.20 5.88
N LEU A 186 6.73 17.93 6.97
CA LEU A 186 5.39 18.26 7.43
C LEU A 186 4.62 19.10 6.42
N ALA A 187 5.26 20.11 5.81
CA ALA A 187 4.62 20.93 4.79
C ALA A 187 4.22 20.11 3.56
N THR A 188 5.13 19.27 3.06
CA THR A 188 4.85 18.36 1.93
C THR A 188 3.67 17.44 2.25
N GLY A 189 3.66 16.85 3.45
CA GLY A 189 2.56 15.99 3.90
C GLY A 189 1.23 16.73 3.96
N VAL A 190 1.16 17.89 4.61
CA VAL A 190 -0.08 18.67 4.74
C VAL A 190 -0.57 19.18 3.39
N GLN A 191 0.30 19.70 2.54
CA GLN A 191 -0.06 20.14 1.19
C GLN A 191 -0.65 19.00 0.37
N PHE A 192 -0.04 17.82 0.42
CA PHE A 192 -0.58 16.64 -0.29
C PHE A 192 -1.93 16.20 0.27
N LEU A 193 -2.06 16.06 1.59
CA LEU A 193 -3.29 15.60 2.23
C LEU A 193 -4.44 16.61 2.15
N SER A 194 -4.14 17.90 1.92
CA SER A 194 -5.11 18.96 1.69
C SER A 194 -5.44 19.17 0.21
N ASN A 195 -4.90 18.36 -0.72
CA ASN A 195 -5.00 18.61 -2.17
C ASN A 195 -4.52 20.00 -2.60
N GLY A 196 -3.55 20.56 -1.89
CA GLY A 196 -2.99 21.88 -2.16
C GLY A 196 -3.78 23.06 -1.57
N GLU A 197 -4.84 22.82 -0.78
CA GLU A 197 -5.60 23.89 -0.12
C GLU A 197 -4.82 24.59 1.00
N GLU A 198 -3.95 23.85 1.72
CA GLU A 198 -3.11 24.41 2.79
C GLU A 198 -1.65 24.57 2.34
N THR A 199 -1.31 25.74 1.80
CA THR A 199 0.05 26.05 1.28
C THR A 199 0.84 27.03 2.16
N ASP A 200 0.17 27.95 2.85
CA ASP A 200 0.80 28.91 3.77
C ASP A 200 0.81 28.38 5.21
N LEU A 201 1.76 27.50 5.50
CA LEU A 201 1.89 26.88 6.81
C LEU A 201 2.83 27.69 7.73
N PRO A 202 2.41 28.04 8.95
CA PRO A 202 3.25 28.69 9.95
C PRO A 202 4.58 27.94 10.17
N LYS A 203 5.65 28.66 10.54
CA LYS A 203 6.97 28.08 10.83
C LYS A 203 7.05 27.34 12.17
N ASP A 204 5.93 27.24 12.89
CA ASP A 204 5.83 26.52 14.14
C ASP A 204 5.61 25.02 13.90
N ILE A 205 6.48 24.19 14.46
CA ILE A 205 6.44 22.74 14.26
C ILE A 205 5.20 22.11 14.89
N SER A 206 4.81 22.56 16.09
CA SER A 206 3.64 22.04 16.80
C SER A 206 2.36 22.30 16.01
N TYR A 207 2.24 23.48 15.40
CA TYR A 207 1.14 23.84 14.52
C TYR A 207 1.09 22.92 13.29
N ARG A 208 2.21 22.72 12.59
CA ARG A 208 2.26 21.84 11.41
C ARG A 208 1.94 20.38 11.76
N ILE A 209 2.38 19.90 12.93
CA ILE A 209 1.98 18.57 13.44
C ILE A 209 0.47 18.50 13.65
N ASN A 210 -0.14 19.52 14.27
CA ASN A 210 -1.59 19.55 14.49
C ASN A 210 -2.37 19.60 13.18
N CYS A 211 -1.91 20.37 12.19
CA CYS A 211 -2.49 20.36 10.83
C CYS A 211 -2.42 18.95 10.23
N LEU A 212 -1.25 18.30 10.28
CA LEU A 212 -1.09 16.95 9.78
C LEU A 212 -2.08 15.98 10.48
N LEU A 213 -2.13 16.02 11.81
CA LEU A 213 -3.03 15.18 12.61
C LEU A 213 -4.50 15.40 12.27
N LYS A 214 -4.93 16.65 12.03
CA LYS A 214 -6.29 16.96 11.56
C LYS A 214 -6.62 16.18 10.29
N TYR A 215 -5.70 16.07 9.34
CA TYR A 215 -5.91 15.26 8.14
C TYR A 215 -5.91 13.77 8.44
N LEU A 216 -4.95 13.28 9.24
CA LEU A 216 -4.87 11.85 9.60
C LEU A 216 -6.10 11.35 10.36
N GLN A 217 -6.78 12.22 11.11
CA GLN A 217 -8.01 11.92 11.85
C GLN A 217 -9.26 11.85 10.96
N ASN A 218 -9.30 12.67 9.90
CA ASN A 218 -10.46 12.77 9.01
C ASN A 218 -10.36 11.88 7.77
N LYS A 219 -9.15 11.45 7.42
CA LYS A 219 -8.84 10.66 6.22
C LYS A 219 -7.98 9.47 6.63
N ARG A 220 -8.15 8.34 5.97
CA ARG A 220 -7.31 7.17 6.17
C ARG A 220 -6.07 7.30 5.29
N CYS A 221 -4.91 7.57 5.89
CA CYS A 221 -3.67 7.85 5.15
C CYS A 221 -2.57 6.83 5.47
N LEU A 222 -1.78 6.46 4.46
CA LEU A 222 -0.53 5.71 4.61
C LEU A 222 0.63 6.65 4.30
N LEU A 223 1.43 6.97 5.30
CA LEU A 223 2.62 7.80 5.19
C LEU A 223 3.85 6.90 5.33
N ILE A 224 4.79 7.01 4.39
CA ILE A 224 6.03 6.25 4.43
C ILE A 224 7.20 7.22 4.43
N LEU A 225 8.05 7.13 5.47
CA LEU A 225 9.29 7.87 5.57
C LEU A 225 10.46 6.88 5.47
N ASP A 226 11.13 6.89 4.33
CA ASP A 226 12.26 6.00 4.05
C ASP A 226 13.58 6.63 4.50
N ASN A 227 14.49 5.83 5.03
CA ASN A 227 15.83 6.23 5.46
C ASN A 227 15.86 7.25 6.62
N ILE A 228 15.05 7.04 7.67
CA ILE A 228 15.10 7.91 8.86
C ILE A 228 16.45 7.83 9.60
N ASP A 229 17.28 6.81 9.35
CA ASP A 229 18.61 6.72 9.97
C ASP A 229 19.52 7.90 9.59
N THR A 230 19.23 8.59 8.50
CA THR A 230 19.99 9.77 8.03
C THR A 230 19.84 11.02 8.90
N ILE A 231 18.77 11.10 9.69
CA ILE A 231 18.52 12.22 10.60
C ILE A 231 19.03 11.92 12.02
N PHE A 232 19.70 10.79 12.21
CA PHE A 232 20.31 10.41 13.48
C PHE A 232 21.79 10.79 13.53
N PHE A 233 22.26 11.08 14.73
CA PHE A 233 23.65 11.35 15.04
C PHE A 233 24.45 10.05 14.97
N GLU A 234 25.50 10.02 14.13
CA GLU A 234 26.44 8.91 14.10
C GLU A 234 27.30 8.89 15.38
N GLY A 235 27.01 7.98 16.31
CA GLY A 235 27.78 7.85 17.54
C GLY A 235 27.24 6.81 18.52
N ASN A 236 27.78 6.78 19.74
CA ASN A 236 27.47 5.78 20.77
C ASN A 236 26.03 5.83 21.33
N TYR A 237 25.19 6.73 20.81
CA TYR A 237 23.82 6.94 21.26
C TYR A 237 22.83 6.70 20.12
N ALA A 238 22.70 5.43 19.70
CA ALA A 238 21.75 5.01 18.66
C ALA A 238 20.38 5.68 18.80
N GLY A 239 19.87 6.21 17.68
CA GLY A 239 18.57 6.86 17.58
C GLY A 239 18.49 8.28 18.17
N SER A 240 19.62 8.91 18.49
CA SER A 240 19.65 10.36 18.82
C SER A 240 19.57 11.17 17.55
N TYR A 241 18.81 12.27 17.53
CA TYR A 241 18.69 13.12 16.35
C TYR A 241 19.93 14.02 16.16
N LEU A 242 20.20 14.39 14.91
CA LEU A 242 21.09 15.51 14.58
C LEU A 242 20.52 16.83 15.11
N GLU A 243 21.38 17.81 15.37
CA GLU A 243 20.95 19.16 15.78
C GLU A 243 20.01 19.77 14.72
N GLY A 244 18.82 20.20 15.15
CA GLY A 244 17.77 20.73 14.29
C GLY A 244 16.80 19.68 13.73
N TYR A 245 17.00 18.39 14.02
CA TYR A 245 16.16 17.27 13.57
C TYR A 245 15.31 16.66 14.70
N GLU A 246 15.42 17.16 15.93
CA GLU A 246 14.69 16.68 17.11
C GLU A 246 13.17 16.72 16.91
N GLY A 247 12.71 17.64 16.05
CA GLY A 247 11.31 17.77 15.66
C GLY A 247 10.69 16.48 15.09
N TYR A 248 11.49 15.62 14.43
CA TYR A 248 10.99 14.32 13.97
C TYR A 248 10.54 13.42 15.12
N GLY A 249 11.20 13.49 16.28
CA GLY A 249 10.78 12.76 17.47
C GLY A 249 9.38 13.17 17.93
N GLU A 250 9.08 14.47 17.90
CA GLU A 250 7.73 14.97 18.21
C GLU A 250 6.69 14.50 17.19
N VAL A 251 7.02 14.52 15.90
CA VAL A 251 6.15 14.04 14.81
C VAL A 251 5.80 12.57 15.04
N PHE A 252 6.79 11.70 15.22
CA PHE A 252 6.59 10.26 15.38
C PHE A 252 5.79 9.96 16.64
N ARG A 253 6.11 10.63 17.75
CA ARG A 253 5.39 10.47 19.01
C ARG A 253 3.92 10.87 18.86
N LYS A 254 3.66 12.06 18.32
CA LYS A 254 2.29 12.60 18.18
C LYS A 254 1.42 11.74 17.28
N ILE A 255 1.95 11.24 16.16
CA ILE A 255 1.23 10.31 15.28
C ILE A 255 1.01 8.96 15.98
N GLY A 256 2.01 8.42 16.67
CA GLY A 256 1.88 7.14 17.39
C GLY A 256 0.86 7.16 18.54
N GLU A 257 0.71 8.29 19.22
CA GLU A 257 -0.12 8.44 20.43
C GLU A 257 -1.55 8.94 20.14
N THR A 258 -1.77 9.65 19.03
CA THR A 258 -3.07 10.28 18.74
C THR A 258 -4.05 9.29 18.09
N SER A 259 -5.33 9.33 18.47
CA SER A 259 -6.36 8.50 17.83
C SER A 259 -6.60 8.91 16.36
N HIS A 260 -6.44 7.97 15.44
CA HIS A 260 -6.72 8.10 14.01
C HIS A 260 -6.68 6.73 13.31
N GLN A 261 -7.17 6.64 12.08
CA GLN A 261 -7.16 5.41 11.26
C GLN A 261 -5.96 5.30 10.30
N SER A 262 -5.09 6.31 10.29
CA SER A 262 -3.90 6.38 9.44
C SER A 262 -2.72 5.58 10.01
N CYS A 263 -1.73 5.26 9.17
CA CYS A 263 -0.48 4.60 9.56
C CYS A 263 0.74 5.36 9.02
N LEU A 264 1.75 5.53 9.88
CA LEU A 264 3.09 5.98 9.54
C LEU A 264 4.07 4.78 9.56
N LEU A 265 4.65 4.48 8.41
CA LEU A 265 5.69 3.46 8.25
C LEU A 265 7.05 4.14 8.09
N LEU A 266 8.00 3.75 8.93
CA LEU A 266 9.36 4.25 8.89
C LEU A 266 10.32 3.15 8.43
N THR A 267 11.37 3.49 7.69
CA THR A 267 12.50 2.56 7.45
C THR A 267 13.78 3.11 8.07
N SER A 268 14.54 2.23 8.72
CA SER A 268 15.75 2.63 9.45
C SER A 268 16.77 1.50 9.57
N ARG A 269 18.03 1.85 9.78
CA ARG A 269 19.07 0.91 10.24
C ARG A 269 19.03 0.69 11.75
N GLU A 270 18.56 1.69 12.50
CA GLU A 270 18.50 1.68 13.95
C GLU A 270 17.17 2.17 14.49
N LYS A 271 16.86 1.86 15.74
CA LYS A 271 15.58 2.24 16.34
C LYS A 271 15.61 3.73 16.74
N PRO A 272 14.64 4.56 16.32
CA PRO A 272 14.52 5.92 16.83
C PRO A 272 14.38 5.91 18.35
N LYS A 273 15.04 6.84 19.04
CA LYS A 273 14.82 7.00 20.49
C LYS A 273 13.36 7.38 20.73
N ARG A 274 12.72 6.64 21.64
CA ARG A 274 11.44 7.06 22.21
C ARG A 274 11.71 8.31 23.05
N SER A 275 11.11 9.44 22.70
CA SER A 275 10.80 10.46 23.71
C SER A 275 9.83 9.81 24.71
N CYS A 276 10.37 9.48 25.88
CA CYS A 276 9.81 8.84 27.08
C CYS A 276 8.30 8.46 27.14
N ARG A 277 8.10 7.15 27.42
CA ARG A 277 7.06 6.45 28.24
C ARG A 277 5.73 7.16 28.56
N HIS A 278 4.60 6.51 28.23
CA HIS A 278 3.86 5.63 29.14
C HIS A 278 3.03 4.61 28.36
#